data_AF-A0A0F9QEX4-F1
#
_entry.id   AF-A0A0F9QEX4-F1
#
_cell.length_a   1.000
_cell.length_b   1.000
_cell.length_c   1.000
_cell.angle_alpha   90.00
_cell.angle_beta   90.00
_cell.angle_gamma   90.00
#
_symmetry.space_group_name_H-M   'P 1'
#
loop_
_entity.id
_entity.type
_entity.pdbx_description
1 polymer ?
#
loop_
_entity_poly.entity_id
_entity_poly.type
_entity_poly.pdbx_seq_one_letter_code
_entity_poly.pdbx_strand_id
1 'polypeptide(L)'
;KESSVEIEQGDYCAHIREQGWDDATLVKHRLSMTKDEVPENYIKVTGQLNPICRKNGVPVGRMVTAIGGDRCLEGVSPVDPRLTPIYSGRNRWVSPWAATPEGLARIIGVKPLRNMDKLDKKVLSAWEKMYG
;
A
#
# COMPACT_ATOMS: atom_id res chain seq x y z
N LYS A 1 -13.22 -25.25 9.55
CA LYS A 1 -12.58 -24.63 8.37
C LYS A 1 -12.23 -23.21 8.78
N GLU A 2 -11.06 -23.03 9.39
CA GLU A 2 -10.48 -21.69 9.59
C GLU A 2 -10.36 -21.06 8.21
N SER A 3 -10.84 -19.83 8.10
CA SER A 3 -10.86 -19.14 6.81
C SER A 3 -9.41 -18.87 6.40
N SER A 4 -9.08 -19.06 5.12
CA SER A 4 -7.73 -18.76 4.60
C SER A 4 -7.25 -17.34 4.92
N VAL A 5 -8.18 -16.43 5.22
CA VAL A 5 -7.94 -15.05 5.66
C VAL A 5 -7.34 -14.96 7.06
N GLU A 6 -7.73 -15.83 7.99
CA GLU A 6 -7.18 -15.86 9.37
C GLU A 6 -5.76 -16.41 9.38
N ILE A 7 -5.47 -17.40 8.52
CA ILE A 7 -4.14 -17.98 8.35
C ILE A 7 -3.18 -16.93 7.75
N GLU A 8 -3.60 -16.20 6.71
CA GLU A 8 -2.77 -15.16 6.07
C GLU A 8 -2.51 -13.94 6.98
N GLN A 9 -3.47 -13.54 7.82
CA GLN A 9 -3.27 -12.47 8.81
C GLN A 9 -2.35 -12.93 9.96
N GLY A 10 -2.48 -14.19 10.39
CA GLY A 10 -1.57 -14.82 11.34
C GLY A 10 -0.13 -14.84 10.83
N ASP A 11 0.07 -15.25 9.56
CA ASP A 11 1.38 -15.34 8.91
C ASP A 11 2.05 -13.98 8.68
N TYR A 12 1.29 -12.92 8.38
CA TYR A 12 1.88 -11.59 8.24
C TYR A 12 2.30 -11.00 9.58
N CYS A 13 1.48 -11.15 10.62
CA CYS A 13 1.85 -10.74 11.98
C CYS A 13 3.02 -11.55 12.54
N ALA A 14 3.08 -12.86 12.24
CA ALA A 14 4.21 -13.72 12.59
C ALA A 14 5.49 -13.25 11.89
N HIS A 15 5.43 -12.96 10.59
CA HIS A 15 6.58 -12.46 9.85
C HIS A 15 7.10 -11.10 10.33
N ILE A 16 6.20 -10.19 10.71
CA ILE A 16 6.57 -8.90 11.29
C ILE A 16 7.30 -9.11 12.62
N ARG A 17 6.80 -10.01 13.47
CA ARG A 17 7.48 -10.39 14.73
C ARG A 17 8.83 -11.05 14.50
N GLU A 18 8.95 -11.91 13.49
CA GLU A 18 10.23 -12.51 13.07
C GLU A 18 11.26 -11.45 12.61
N GLN A 19 10.80 -10.33 12.06
CA GLN A 19 11.64 -9.18 11.71
C GLN A 19 11.99 -8.28 12.92
N GLY A 20 11.64 -8.69 14.14
CA GLY A 20 11.98 -7.96 15.37
C GLY A 20 10.98 -6.87 15.76
N TRP A 21 9.84 -6.79 15.09
CA TRP A 21 8.78 -5.85 15.45
C TRP A 21 7.88 -6.44 16.51
N ASP A 22 8.12 -6.07 17.76
CA ASP A 22 7.18 -6.35 18.84
C ASP A 22 5.95 -5.42 18.78
N ASP A 23 4.90 -5.81 19.50
CA ASP A 23 3.64 -5.08 19.53
C ASP A 23 3.84 -3.62 20.01
N ALA A 24 4.79 -3.38 20.92
CA ALA A 24 5.11 -2.04 21.43
C ALA A 24 5.75 -1.14 20.36
N THR A 25 6.66 -1.70 19.56
CA THR A 25 7.34 -1.02 18.45
C THR A 25 6.36 -0.71 17.33
N LEU A 26 5.43 -1.63 17.02
CA LEU A 26 4.35 -1.38 16.07
C LEU A 26 3.42 -0.25 16.50
N VAL A 27 3.06 -0.20 17.80
CA VAL A 27 2.27 0.89 18.36
C VAL A 27 3.03 2.21 18.31
N LYS A 28 4.30 2.24 18.75
CA LYS A 28 5.15 3.42 18.71
C LYS A 28 5.33 3.95 17.29
N HIS A 29 5.57 3.06 16.32
CA HIS A 29 5.71 3.41 14.92
C HIS A 29 4.40 4.00 14.36
N ARG A 30 3.27 3.35 14.60
CA ARG A 30 1.96 3.89 14.20
C ARG A 30 1.69 5.27 14.80
N LEU A 31 2.03 5.48 16.07
CA LEU A 31 1.90 6.79 16.72
C LEU A 31 2.80 7.84 16.05
N SER A 32 4.03 7.50 15.69
CA SER A 32 4.95 8.43 15.00
C SER A 32 4.45 8.87 13.61
N MET A 33 3.64 8.04 12.95
CA MET A 33 3.02 8.37 11.66
C MET A 33 1.61 8.98 11.80
N THR A 34 1.06 9.00 13.00
CA THR A 34 -0.25 9.57 13.27
C THR A 34 -0.13 11.08 13.40
N LYS A 35 -1.03 11.81 12.75
CA LYS A 35 -1.18 13.26 12.92
C LYS A 35 -2.59 13.57 13.35
N ASP A 36 -2.72 14.55 14.24
CA ASP A 36 -4.02 15.06 14.70
C ASP A 36 -4.76 15.73 13.54
N GLU A 37 -4.03 16.48 12.72
CA GLU A 37 -4.54 17.14 11.53
C GLU A 37 -3.93 16.55 10.25
N VAL A 38 -4.81 16.17 9.32
CA VAL A 38 -4.43 15.74 7.98
C VAL A 38 -4.25 16.98 7.11
N PRO A 39 -3.14 17.12 6.36
CA PRO A 39 -2.93 18.29 5.53
C PRO A 39 -4.05 18.48 4.50
N GLU A 40 -4.33 19.74 4.15
CA GLU A 40 -5.35 20.10 3.18
C GLU A 40 -5.11 19.37 1.84
N ASN A 41 -6.19 18.92 1.20
CA ASN A 41 -6.19 18.19 -0.07
C ASN A 41 -5.60 16.77 -0.05
N TYR A 42 -5.18 16.24 1.10
CA TYR A 42 -4.83 14.82 1.18
C TYR A 42 -6.05 13.96 0.91
N ILE A 43 -5.81 12.84 0.23
CA ILE A 43 -6.88 11.91 -0.15
C ILE A 43 -6.83 10.66 0.70
N LYS A 44 -8.01 10.18 1.08
CA LYS A 44 -8.19 8.96 1.85
C LYS A 44 -7.88 7.75 0.97
N VAL A 45 -6.97 6.88 1.43
CA VAL A 45 -6.56 5.69 0.66
C VAL A 45 -7.77 4.80 0.37
N THR A 46 -8.59 4.50 1.37
CA THR A 46 -9.73 3.57 1.22
C THR A 46 -10.90 4.15 0.45
N GLY A 47 -11.18 5.45 0.60
CA GLY A 47 -12.37 6.10 0.04
C GLY A 47 -12.15 6.82 -1.28
N GLN A 48 -10.91 7.17 -1.63
CA GLN A 48 -10.61 7.97 -2.82
C GLN A 48 -9.56 7.30 -3.71
N LEU A 49 -8.36 7.00 -3.18
CA LEU A 49 -7.29 6.40 -4.00
C LEU A 49 -7.67 4.99 -4.49
N ASN A 50 -8.20 4.15 -3.62
CA ASN A 50 -8.56 2.77 -3.97
C ASN A 50 -9.58 2.70 -5.14
N PRO A 51 -10.71 3.44 -5.13
CA PRO A 51 -11.58 3.54 -6.30
C PRO A 51 -10.85 4.00 -7.59
N ILE A 52 -9.96 4.98 -7.51
CA ILE A 52 -9.20 5.50 -8.66
C ILE A 52 -8.26 4.41 -9.19
N CYS A 53 -7.51 3.75 -8.32
CA CYS A 53 -6.65 2.61 -8.67
C CYS A 53 -7.46 1.50 -9.36
N ARG A 54 -8.60 1.12 -8.80
CA ARG A 54 -9.47 0.08 -9.38
C ARG A 54 -9.99 0.47 -10.77
N LYS A 55 -10.41 1.73 -10.96
CA LYS A 55 -10.84 2.24 -12.27
C LYS A 55 -9.73 2.16 -13.33
N ASN A 56 -8.48 2.27 -12.92
CA ASN A 56 -7.30 2.19 -13.78
C ASN A 56 -6.65 0.80 -13.81
N GLY A 57 -7.35 -0.25 -13.36
CA GLY A 57 -6.84 -1.63 -13.40
C GLY A 57 -5.69 -1.92 -12.43
N VAL A 58 -5.47 -1.08 -11.42
CA VAL A 58 -4.43 -1.26 -10.41
C VAL A 58 -4.96 -2.12 -9.25
N PRO A 59 -4.37 -3.30 -8.99
CA PRO A 59 -4.78 -4.15 -7.87
C PRO A 59 -4.49 -3.49 -6.51
N VAL A 60 -5.35 -3.77 -5.53
CA VAL A 60 -5.20 -3.25 -4.15
C VAL A 60 -3.84 -3.61 -3.55
N GLY A 61 -3.37 -4.85 -3.74
CA GLY A 61 -2.06 -5.27 -3.22
C GLY A 61 -0.89 -4.45 -3.78
N ARG A 62 -0.98 -4.02 -5.05
CA ARG A 62 0.02 -3.14 -5.69
C ARG A 62 -0.06 -1.73 -5.13
N MET A 63 -1.26 -1.18 -4.98
CA MET A 63 -1.48 0.12 -4.32
C MET A 63 -0.92 0.12 -2.90
N VAL A 64 -1.25 -0.90 -2.10
CA VAL A 64 -0.76 -1.04 -0.72
C VAL A 64 0.77 -1.16 -0.71
N THR A 65 1.36 -1.95 -1.61
CA THR A 65 2.82 -2.03 -1.72
C THR A 65 3.45 -0.68 -2.05
N ALA A 66 2.88 0.06 -3.01
CA ALA A 66 3.40 1.34 -3.46
C ALA A 66 3.45 2.41 -2.36
N ILE A 67 2.49 2.39 -1.44
CA ILE A 67 2.43 3.33 -0.31
C ILE A 67 3.25 2.86 0.90
N GLY A 68 4.09 1.82 0.78
CA GLY A 68 4.91 1.30 1.87
C GLY A 68 4.29 0.10 2.61
N GLY A 69 3.46 -0.69 1.94
CA GLY A 69 2.88 -1.91 2.49
C GLY A 69 1.80 -1.69 3.56
N ASP A 70 1.55 -2.71 4.36
CA ASP A 70 0.69 -2.59 5.52
C ASP A 70 1.52 -2.12 6.72
N ARG A 71 1.27 -0.87 7.15
CA ARG A 71 1.89 -0.16 8.28
C ARG A 71 3.19 0.61 8.02
N CYS A 72 3.76 0.63 6.82
CA CYS A 72 5.01 1.39 6.53
C CYS A 72 6.16 1.13 7.50
N LEU A 73 6.24 -0.12 7.96
CA LEU A 73 7.28 -0.58 8.87
C LEU A 73 8.66 -0.28 8.27
N GLU A 74 9.62 0.04 9.14
CA GLU A 74 11.03 0.28 8.79
C GLU A 74 11.52 -0.88 7.90
N GLY A 75 12.05 -0.54 6.71
CA GLY A 75 12.43 -1.50 5.67
C GLY A 75 11.44 -1.60 4.50
N VAL A 76 10.20 -1.12 4.63
CA VAL A 76 9.22 -1.04 3.54
C VAL A 76 8.91 0.42 3.22
N SER A 77 9.77 1.04 2.42
CA SER A 77 9.58 2.44 2.00
C SER A 77 8.55 2.54 0.86
N PRO A 78 7.71 3.59 0.85
CA PRO A 78 6.92 3.95 -0.31
C PRO A 78 7.79 4.12 -1.55
N VAL A 79 7.25 3.82 -2.73
CA VAL A 79 8.01 3.93 -3.99
C VAL A 79 8.25 5.36 -4.46
N ASP A 80 7.61 6.31 -3.78
CA ASP A 80 7.79 7.75 -3.90
C ASP A 80 7.51 8.40 -2.53
N PRO A 81 8.33 9.35 -2.06
CA PRO A 81 8.10 10.02 -0.78
C PRO A 81 6.71 10.66 -0.63
N ARG A 82 6.09 11.09 -1.74
CA ARG A 82 4.72 11.66 -1.74
C ARG A 82 3.63 10.63 -1.45
N LEU A 83 3.95 9.34 -1.56
CA LEU A 83 3.07 8.23 -1.21
C LEU A 83 3.21 7.81 0.26
N THR A 84 4.08 8.44 1.04
CA THR A 84 4.19 8.19 2.48
C THR A 84 2.86 8.51 3.16
N PRO A 85 2.22 7.51 3.80
CA PRO A 85 0.91 7.73 4.37
C PRO A 85 1.00 8.51 5.69
N ILE A 86 -0.03 9.30 5.94
CA ILE A 86 -0.32 9.90 7.23
C ILE A 86 -1.49 9.11 7.83
N TYR A 87 -1.36 8.74 9.11
CA TYR A 87 -2.46 8.12 9.85
C TYR A 87 -3.28 9.18 10.57
N SER A 88 -4.60 9.09 10.44
CA SER A 88 -5.53 9.86 11.28
C SER A 88 -6.72 8.96 11.63
N GLY A 89 -6.85 8.68 12.92
CA GLY A 89 -7.73 7.61 13.43
C GLY A 89 -7.38 6.25 12.81
N ARG A 90 -8.37 5.58 12.20
CA ARG A 90 -8.20 4.30 11.50
C ARG A 90 -7.84 4.45 10.02
N ASN A 91 -7.70 5.68 9.52
CA ASN A 91 -7.57 5.95 8.10
C ASN A 91 -6.13 6.27 7.72
N ARG A 92 -5.78 5.91 6.49
CA ARG A 92 -4.54 6.32 5.81
C ARG A 92 -4.84 7.39 4.79
N TRP A 93 -4.00 8.40 4.77
CA TRP A 93 -4.10 9.56 3.88
C TRP A 93 -2.79 9.71 3.12
N VAL A 94 -2.86 10.05 1.84
CA VAL A 94 -1.66 10.28 1.00
C VAL A 94 -1.83 11.56 0.19
N SER A 95 -0.73 12.04 -0.38
CA SER A 95 -0.74 13.19 -1.28
C SER A 95 -1.74 12.98 -2.43
N PRO A 96 -2.49 14.02 -2.84
CA PRO A 96 -3.36 13.95 -4.02
C PRO A 96 -2.60 13.62 -5.31
N TRP A 97 -1.27 13.84 -5.32
CA TRP A 97 -0.40 13.40 -6.41
C TRP A 97 -0.56 11.91 -6.74
N ALA A 98 -0.88 11.06 -5.75
CA ALA A 98 -1.13 9.63 -5.97
C ALA A 98 -2.26 9.33 -6.97
N ALA A 99 -3.18 10.29 -7.17
CA ALA A 99 -4.31 10.19 -8.09
C ALA A 99 -4.05 10.80 -9.48
N THR A 100 -2.87 11.38 -9.74
CA THR A 100 -2.52 11.89 -11.07
C THR A 100 -2.04 10.77 -11.99
N PRO A 101 -1.99 10.98 -13.31
CA PRO A 101 -1.41 10.00 -14.24
C PRO A 101 0.00 9.55 -13.85
N GLU A 102 0.85 10.48 -13.39
CA GLU A 102 2.23 10.19 -12.96
C GLU A 102 2.26 9.37 -11.67
N GLY A 103 1.43 9.72 -10.68
CA GLY A 103 1.30 8.97 -9.45
C GLY A 103 0.80 7.55 -9.69
N LEU A 104 -0.20 7.39 -10.55
CA LEU A 104 -0.73 6.09 -10.94
C LEU A 104 0.30 5.26 -11.69
N ALA A 105 1.04 5.85 -12.64
CA ALA A 105 2.12 5.16 -13.35
C ALA A 105 3.19 4.66 -12.36
N ARG A 106 3.53 5.47 -11.35
CA ARG A 106 4.47 5.07 -10.31
C ARG A 106 3.96 3.88 -9.48
N ILE A 107 2.69 3.88 -9.11
CA ILE A 107 2.03 2.78 -8.39
C ILE A 107 1.97 1.52 -9.27
N ILE A 108 1.68 1.66 -10.56
CA ILE A 108 1.61 0.54 -11.51
C ILE A 108 2.96 -0.16 -11.67
N GLY A 109 4.06 0.60 -11.68
CA GLY A 109 5.42 0.08 -11.81
C GLY A 109 5.91 -0.76 -10.62
N VAL A 110 5.13 -0.86 -9.54
CA VAL A 110 5.54 -1.53 -8.31
C VAL A 110 5.33 -3.05 -8.39
N LYS A 111 6.38 -3.80 -8.03
CA LYS A 111 6.29 -5.24 -7.78
C LYS A 111 5.62 -5.50 -6.42
N PRO A 112 4.60 -6.38 -6.32
CA PRO A 112 3.95 -6.69 -5.05
C PRO A 112 4.92 -7.31 -4.02
N LEU A 113 4.72 -7.03 -2.72
CA LEU A 113 5.60 -7.49 -1.63
C LEU A 113 5.61 -9.02 -1.38
N ARG A 114 4.66 -9.79 -1.92
CA ARG A 114 4.66 -11.26 -1.80
C ARG A 114 4.09 -11.94 -3.05
N ASN A 115 4.72 -13.06 -3.42
CA ASN A 115 4.29 -14.15 -4.30
C ASN A 115 3.15 -13.83 -5.27
N MET A 116 3.54 -13.37 -6.45
CA MET A 116 2.70 -13.38 -7.64
C MET A 116 3.40 -14.15 -8.76
N ASP A 117 3.77 -15.41 -8.49
CA ASP A 117 4.06 -16.40 -9.54
C ASP A 117 2.84 -16.67 -10.45
N LYS A 118 1.72 -15.96 -10.23
CA LYS A 118 0.47 -16.10 -11.00
C LYS A 118 -0.21 -14.77 -11.38
N LEU A 119 0.42 -13.60 -11.32
CA LEU A 119 -0.12 -12.39 -11.98
C LEU A 119 0.46 -12.28 -13.39
N ASP A 120 -0.03 -13.25 -14.16
CA ASP A 120 -0.40 -13.18 -15.55
C ASP A 120 0.41 -12.22 -16.45
N LYS A 121 1.33 -12.82 -17.22
CA LYS A 121 2.02 -12.19 -18.35
C LYS A 121 1.07 -11.42 -19.27
N LYS A 122 -0.23 -11.75 -19.30
CA LYS A 122 -1.27 -10.99 -20.00
C LYS A 122 -1.38 -9.53 -19.53
N VAL A 123 -1.36 -9.25 -18.23
CA VAL A 123 -1.56 -7.88 -17.71
C VAL A 123 -0.36 -6.99 -18.04
N LEU A 124 0.85 -7.52 -17.90
CA LEU A 124 2.08 -6.84 -18.32
C LEU A 124 2.09 -6.59 -19.84
N SER A 125 1.75 -7.62 -20.65
CA SER A 125 1.70 -7.47 -22.11
C SER A 125 0.63 -6.49 -22.61
N ALA A 126 -0.49 -6.36 -21.88
CA ALA A 126 -1.55 -5.43 -22.22
C ALA A 126 -1.16 -3.99 -21.91
N TRP A 127 -0.41 -3.76 -20.83
CA TRP A 127 0.09 -2.45 -20.47
C TRP A 127 1.19 -1.99 -21.44
N GLU A 128 2.14 -2.86 -21.78
CA GLU A 128 3.18 -2.58 -22.79
C GLU A 128 2.59 -2.27 -24.17
N LYS A 129 1.51 -2.94 -24.58
CA LYS A 129 0.83 -2.63 -25.86
C LYS A 129 0.07 -1.30 -25.88
N MET A 130 -0.38 -0.81 -24.72
CA MET A 130 -1.17 0.41 -24.65
C MET A 130 -0.32 1.67 -24.45
N TYR A 131 0.88 1.53 -23.89
CA TYR A 131 1.71 2.66 -23.46
C TYR A 131 3.20 2.55 -23.82
N GLY A 132 3.62 1.48 -24.51
CA GLY A 132 4.98 1.25 -24.99
C GLY A 132 5.14 1.43 -26.49
#